data_AF-A0A2S8SSM0-F1
#
_entry.id   AF-A0A2S8SSM0-F1
#
_cell.length_a   1.000
_cell.length_b   1.000
_cell.length_c   1.000
_cell.angle_alpha   90.00
_cell.angle_beta   90.00
_cell.angle_gamma   90.00
#
_symmetry.space_group_name_H-M   'P 1'
#
loop_
_entity.id
_entity.type
_entity.pdbx_description
1 polymer ?
#
loop_
_entity_poly.entity_id
_entity_poly.type
_entity_poly.pdbx_seq_one_letter_code
_entity_poly.pdbx_strand_id
1 'polypeptide(L)'
;MNKSEIERLLQLQNSAYELLLWLNKRAENEQEILSDSNLEKWRTAASCENWVREMEGMFPQALRPSPDDIPAFSHLFSSFFQTSFRLVENAPVPAHDYYGHQNSYIAGVRRRLMAGAPSAKKSTKGKAKVGESARELRLITLEELALENDLLIGRADLETLESDEKLNESLVLWTYIHELNRRAHFASQGEAVRSLWQAMDKRERENISADKVLKAHDSLLAALKSR
;
A
#
# COMPACT_ATOMS: atom_id res chain seq x y z
N MET A 1 -4.93 3.12 17.88
CA MET A 1 -5.93 2.39 17.07
C MET A 1 -6.39 1.15 17.83
N ASN A 2 -7.67 0.81 17.80
CA ASN A 2 -8.23 -0.43 18.37
C ASN A 2 -8.35 -1.55 17.31
N LYS A 3 -8.73 -2.75 17.75
CA LYS A 3 -8.85 -3.94 16.87
C LYS A 3 -9.78 -3.70 15.68
N SER A 4 -10.97 -3.15 15.91
CA SER A 4 -11.98 -2.94 14.87
C SER A 4 -11.53 -1.90 13.82
N GLU A 5 -10.78 -0.88 14.24
CA GLU A 5 -10.19 0.11 13.34
C GLU A 5 -9.14 -0.54 12.43
N ILE A 6 -8.29 -1.42 12.98
CA ILE A 6 -7.29 -2.15 12.19
C ILE A 6 -7.96 -3.11 11.22
N GLU A 7 -8.98 -3.85 11.64
CA GLU A 7 -9.73 -4.77 10.77
C GLU A 7 -10.38 -4.03 9.60
N ARG A 8 -11.07 -2.92 9.88
CA ARG A 8 -11.66 -2.05 8.86
C ARG A 8 -10.61 -1.53 7.89
N LEU A 9 -9.48 -1.04 8.40
CA LEU A 9 -8.40 -0.50 7.57
C LEU A 9 -7.80 -1.55 6.63
N LEU A 10 -7.54 -2.76 7.14
CA LEU A 10 -7.06 -3.89 6.34
C LEU A 10 -8.08 -4.32 5.28
N GLN A 11 -9.37 -4.35 5.64
CA GLN A 11 -10.45 -4.66 4.70
C GLN A 11 -10.49 -3.64 3.56
N LEU A 12 -10.45 -2.33 3.87
CA LEU A 12 -10.46 -1.28 2.86
C LEU A 12 -9.25 -1.37 1.92
N GLN A 13 -8.06 -1.58 2.47
CA GLN A 13 -6.84 -1.75 1.69
C GLN A 13 -6.94 -2.97 0.76
N ASN A 14 -7.46 -4.09 1.25
CA ASN A 14 -7.64 -5.30 0.46
C ASN A 14 -8.68 -5.09 -0.65
N SER A 15 -9.85 -4.52 -0.34
CA SER A 15 -10.88 -4.22 -1.34
C SER A 15 -10.40 -3.24 -2.42
N ALA A 16 -9.63 -2.22 -2.03
CA ALA A 16 -9.03 -1.27 -2.97
C ALA A 16 -8.01 -1.97 -3.90
N TYR A 17 -7.18 -2.86 -3.35
CA TYR A 17 -6.23 -3.64 -4.14
C TYR A 17 -6.93 -4.62 -5.09
N GLU A 18 -7.96 -5.33 -4.62
CA GLU A 18 -8.74 -6.24 -5.46
C GLU A 18 -9.51 -5.49 -6.57
N LEU A 19 -10.00 -4.28 -6.31
CA LEU A 19 -10.60 -3.43 -7.34
C LEU A 19 -9.58 -3.06 -8.42
N LEU A 20 -8.34 -2.75 -8.03
CA LEU A 20 -7.24 -2.48 -8.97
C LEU A 20 -6.97 -3.70 -9.87
N LEU A 21 -6.90 -4.90 -9.29
CA LEU A 21 -6.72 -6.14 -10.05
C LEU A 21 -7.89 -6.42 -10.98
N TRP A 22 -9.11 -6.20 -10.51
CA TRP A 22 -10.33 -6.34 -11.31
C TRP A 22 -10.34 -5.39 -12.51
N LEU A 23 -10.00 -4.11 -12.32
CA LEU A 23 -9.89 -3.15 -13.42
C LEU A 23 -8.84 -3.58 -14.44
N ASN A 24 -7.68 -4.05 -13.97
CA ASN A 24 -6.62 -4.55 -14.84
C ASN A 24 -7.08 -5.77 -15.67
N LYS A 25 -7.86 -6.67 -15.05
CA LYS A 25 -8.44 -7.82 -15.74
C LYS A 25 -9.52 -7.41 -16.75
N ARG A 26 -10.40 -6.48 -16.39
CA ARG A 26 -11.45 -5.97 -17.26
C ARG A 26 -10.87 -5.24 -18.48
N ALA A 27 -9.77 -4.51 -18.27
CA ALA A 27 -9.06 -3.82 -19.34
C ALA A 27 -8.53 -4.75 -20.44
N GLU A 28 -8.38 -6.06 -20.18
CA GLU A 28 -8.00 -7.02 -21.23
C GLU A 28 -9.02 -7.08 -22.38
N ASN A 29 -10.29 -6.80 -22.10
CA ASN A 29 -11.37 -6.74 -23.08
C ASN A 29 -11.81 -5.31 -23.39
N GLU A 30 -11.71 -4.40 -22.41
CA GLU A 30 -12.16 -3.01 -22.50
C GLU A 30 -11.00 -2.03 -22.24
N GLN A 31 -10.15 -1.80 -23.25
CA GLN A 31 -8.92 -1.00 -23.10
C GLN A 31 -9.18 0.45 -22.63
N GLU A 32 -10.36 1.01 -22.91
CA GLU A 32 -10.76 2.36 -22.49
C GLU A 32 -10.80 2.54 -20.96
N ILE A 33 -10.93 1.45 -20.21
CA ILE A 33 -10.87 1.49 -18.74
C ILE A 33 -9.54 2.07 -18.28
N LEU A 34 -8.43 1.69 -18.91
CA LEU A 34 -7.09 2.21 -18.62
C LEU A 34 -6.70 3.36 -19.57
N SER A 35 -7.68 4.16 -19.99
CA SER A 35 -7.43 5.43 -20.68
C SER A 35 -6.71 6.44 -19.78
N ASP A 36 -5.99 7.38 -20.38
CA ASP A 36 -5.28 8.41 -19.63
C ASP A 36 -6.24 9.29 -18.83
N SER A 37 -7.43 9.56 -19.38
CA SER A 37 -8.52 10.26 -18.68
C SER A 37 -8.92 9.58 -17.38
N ASN A 38 -9.07 8.25 -17.37
CA ASN A 38 -9.43 7.52 -16.16
C ASN A 38 -8.26 7.48 -15.17
N LEU A 39 -7.03 7.32 -15.65
CA LEU A 39 -5.85 7.35 -14.79
C LEU A 39 -5.70 8.68 -14.06
N GLU A 40 -5.92 9.82 -14.73
CA GLU A 40 -5.88 11.13 -14.09
C GLU A 40 -6.93 11.26 -12.98
N LYS A 41 -8.13 10.70 -13.16
CA LYS A 41 -9.15 10.64 -12.09
C LYS A 41 -8.66 9.86 -10.88
N TRP A 42 -7.92 8.76 -11.08
CA TRP A 42 -7.46 7.90 -9.98
C TRP A 42 -6.20 8.40 -9.29
N ARG A 43 -5.47 9.37 -9.87
CA ARG A 43 -4.23 9.90 -9.27
C ARG A 43 -4.45 10.78 -8.05
N THR A 44 -5.61 11.40 -7.92
CA THR A 44 -5.91 12.31 -6.80
C THR A 44 -7.06 11.77 -5.97
N ALA A 45 -6.96 11.95 -4.65
CA ALA A 45 -7.98 11.57 -3.68
C ALA A 45 -9.38 12.06 -4.08
N ALA A 46 -9.52 13.37 -4.32
CA ALA A 46 -10.80 14.00 -4.60
C ALA A 46 -11.43 13.52 -5.92
N SER A 47 -10.64 13.43 -6.99
CA SER A 47 -11.16 12.94 -8.28
C SER A 47 -11.48 11.45 -8.23
N CYS A 48 -10.71 10.67 -7.47
CA CYS A 48 -10.95 9.27 -7.25
C CYS A 48 -12.24 9.06 -6.45
N GLU A 49 -12.51 9.91 -5.46
CA GLU A 49 -13.75 9.85 -4.67
C GLU A 49 -14.99 10.04 -5.55
N ASN A 50 -14.99 11.08 -6.38
CA ASN A 50 -16.08 11.32 -7.33
C ASN A 50 -16.26 10.13 -8.28
N TRP A 51 -15.17 9.59 -8.81
CA TRP A 51 -15.20 8.42 -9.69
C TRP A 51 -15.76 7.17 -8.97
N VAL A 52 -15.37 6.91 -7.72
CA VAL A 52 -15.91 5.79 -6.93
C VAL A 52 -17.42 5.93 -6.77
N ARG A 53 -17.92 7.13 -6.44
CA ARG A 53 -19.37 7.38 -6.29
C ARG A 53 -20.13 7.20 -7.60
N GLU A 54 -19.58 7.70 -8.72
CA GLU A 54 -20.19 7.56 -10.04
C GLU A 54 -20.26 6.10 -10.51
N MET A 55 -19.23 5.30 -10.20
CA MET A 55 -19.02 3.97 -10.76
C MET A 55 -19.33 2.82 -9.80
N GLU A 56 -19.72 3.10 -8.56
CA GLU A 56 -19.94 2.08 -7.51
C GLU A 56 -20.90 0.96 -7.97
N GLY A 57 -21.96 1.33 -8.69
CA GLY A 57 -22.94 0.39 -9.24
C GLY A 57 -22.36 -0.62 -10.23
N MET A 58 -21.20 -0.31 -10.84
CA MET A 58 -20.49 -1.18 -11.76
C MET A 58 -19.46 -2.09 -11.08
N PHE A 59 -19.10 -1.83 -9.83
CA PHE A 59 -18.15 -2.67 -9.10
C PHE A 59 -18.81 -4.00 -8.68
N PRO A 60 -18.05 -5.10 -8.61
CA PRO A 60 -18.50 -6.32 -7.95
C PRO A 60 -18.98 -6.01 -6.53
N GLN A 61 -20.08 -6.63 -6.08
CA GLN A 61 -20.70 -6.33 -4.79
C GLN A 61 -19.71 -6.44 -3.61
N ALA A 62 -18.81 -7.43 -3.64
CA ALA A 62 -17.81 -7.64 -2.60
C ALA A 62 -16.72 -6.55 -2.52
N LEU A 63 -16.59 -5.73 -3.57
CA LEU A 63 -15.58 -4.67 -3.67
C LEU A 63 -16.15 -3.26 -3.48
N ARG A 64 -17.47 -3.13 -3.24
CA ARG A 64 -18.11 -1.83 -3.01
C ARG A 64 -17.80 -1.35 -1.58
N PRO A 65 -17.15 -0.18 -1.41
CA PRO A 65 -17.00 0.41 -0.08
C PRO A 65 -18.37 0.82 0.47
N SER A 66 -18.52 0.85 1.80
CA SER A 66 -19.70 1.48 2.39
C SER A 66 -19.69 3.00 2.12
N PRO A 67 -20.84 3.69 2.11
CA PRO A 67 -20.89 5.13 1.85
C PRO A 67 -19.96 5.97 2.75
N ASP A 68 -19.80 5.57 4.02
CA ASP A 68 -18.94 6.23 5.01
C ASP A 68 -17.45 5.91 4.80
N ASP A 69 -17.15 4.82 4.09
CA ASP A 69 -15.79 4.38 3.77
C ASP A 69 -15.25 4.96 2.46
N ILE A 70 -16.12 5.52 1.60
CA ILE A 70 -15.74 6.02 0.28
C ILE A 70 -14.51 6.96 0.32
N PRO A 71 -14.38 7.94 1.25
CA PRO A 71 -13.20 8.80 1.31
C PRO A 71 -11.91 8.01 1.59
N ALA A 72 -11.91 7.18 2.64
CA ALA A 72 -10.76 6.38 3.04
C ALA A 72 -10.36 5.38 1.94
N PHE A 73 -11.35 4.71 1.35
CA PHE A 73 -11.17 3.80 0.22
C PHE A 73 -10.50 4.50 -0.96
N SER A 74 -10.99 5.69 -1.34
CA SER A 74 -10.49 6.45 -2.47
C SER A 74 -9.05 6.93 -2.25
N HIS A 75 -8.71 7.31 -1.01
CA HIS A 75 -7.34 7.63 -0.65
C HIS A 75 -6.40 6.43 -0.81
N LEU A 76 -6.78 5.27 -0.26
CA LEU A 76 -6.00 4.04 -0.39
C LEU A 76 -5.85 3.63 -1.85
N PHE A 77 -6.95 3.64 -2.61
CA PHE A 77 -6.97 3.27 -4.02
C PHE A 77 -6.07 4.19 -4.86
N SER A 78 -6.19 5.51 -4.69
CA SER A 78 -5.36 6.49 -5.41
C SER A 78 -3.87 6.33 -5.10
N SER A 79 -3.52 5.94 -3.86
CA SER A 79 -2.13 5.71 -3.46
C SER A 79 -1.43 4.62 -4.29
N PHE A 80 -2.17 3.63 -4.81
CA PHE A 80 -1.58 2.61 -5.68
C PHE A 80 -1.03 3.20 -6.96
N PHE A 81 -1.72 4.16 -7.57
CA PHE A 81 -1.29 4.81 -8.83
C PHE A 81 -0.16 5.82 -8.62
N GLN A 82 0.00 6.30 -7.39
CA GLN A 82 1.07 7.22 -7.04
C GLN A 82 2.39 6.48 -6.74
N THR A 83 2.33 5.31 -6.09
CA THR A 83 3.55 4.67 -5.53
C THR A 83 3.85 3.27 -6.04
N SER A 84 2.83 2.53 -6.48
CA SER A 84 2.92 1.07 -6.58
C SER A 84 2.71 0.55 -8.00
N PHE A 85 1.86 1.20 -8.78
CA PHE A 85 1.42 0.78 -10.10
C PHE A 85 1.63 1.86 -11.15
N ARG A 86 1.89 1.41 -12.37
CA ARG A 86 1.99 2.27 -13.55
C ARG A 86 1.26 1.63 -14.71
N LEU A 87 0.76 2.48 -15.60
CA LEU A 87 0.32 2.04 -16.91
C LEU A 87 1.55 1.69 -17.76
N VAL A 88 1.54 0.52 -18.36
CA VAL A 88 2.53 0.11 -19.36
C VAL A 88 1.78 -0.08 -20.67
N GLU A 89 2.19 0.70 -21.68
CA GLU A 89 1.78 0.48 -23.06
C GLU A 89 2.59 -0.66 -23.67
N ASN A 90 1.96 -1.44 -24.55
CA ASN A 90 2.59 -2.61 -25.18
C ASN A 90 3.12 -3.62 -24.17
N ALA A 91 2.41 -3.79 -23.04
CA ALA A 91 2.82 -4.75 -22.03
C ALA A 91 2.87 -6.17 -22.63
N PRO A 92 3.99 -6.91 -22.46
CA PRO A 92 4.07 -8.27 -22.97
C PRO A 92 2.99 -9.14 -22.34
N VAL A 93 2.31 -9.94 -23.15
CA VAL A 93 1.35 -10.93 -22.65
C VAL A 93 2.16 -12.06 -22.00
N PRO A 94 1.93 -12.41 -20.71
CA PRO A 94 2.64 -13.50 -20.05
C PRO A 94 2.49 -14.80 -20.84
N ALA A 95 3.62 -15.48 -21.09
CA ALA A 95 3.66 -16.70 -21.87
C ALA A 95 2.91 -17.90 -21.24
N HIS A 96 2.57 -17.82 -19.95
CA HIS A 96 1.95 -18.92 -19.20
C HIS A 96 0.50 -19.24 -19.56
N ASP A 97 -0.21 -18.35 -20.27
CA ASP A 97 -1.55 -18.64 -20.80
C ASP A 97 -1.52 -19.23 -22.23
N TYR A 98 -0.33 -19.48 -22.79
CA TYR A 98 -0.13 -20.01 -24.14
C TYR A 98 0.31 -21.49 -24.14
N TYR A 99 -0.44 -22.36 -23.48
CA TYR A 99 -0.39 -23.79 -23.80
C TYR A 99 -1.40 -24.08 -24.92
N GLY A 100 -0.98 -23.99 -26.19
CA GLY A 100 -1.71 -24.70 -27.26
C GLY A 100 -1.70 -24.14 -28.68
N HIS A 101 -1.42 -22.85 -28.91
CA HIS A 101 -1.42 -22.31 -30.27
C HIS A 101 -0.20 -21.45 -30.57
N GLN A 102 0.59 -21.91 -31.54
CA GLN A 102 1.69 -21.17 -32.14
C GLN A 102 1.20 -19.83 -32.69
N ASN A 103 1.89 -18.76 -32.30
CA ASN A 103 2.10 -17.55 -33.10
C ASN A 103 0.86 -16.84 -33.67
N SER A 104 -0.06 -16.41 -32.82
CA SER A 104 -0.70 -15.11 -33.09
C SER A 104 -0.28 -14.13 -32.00
N TYR A 105 0.84 -13.45 -32.23
CA TYR A 105 1.03 -12.14 -31.64
C TYR A 105 -0.11 -11.28 -32.17
N ILE A 106 -1.22 -11.22 -31.44
CA ILE A 106 -2.21 -10.17 -31.70
C ILE A 106 -1.46 -8.88 -31.37
N ALA A 107 -0.94 -8.25 -32.42
CA ALA A 107 -0.18 -7.01 -32.40
C ALA A 107 -1.12 -5.83 -32.06
N GLY A 108 -1.83 -5.94 -30.95
CA GLY A 108 -2.59 -4.88 -30.34
C GLY A 108 -1.77 -4.26 -29.22
N VAL A 109 -1.65 -2.95 -29.23
CA VAL A 109 -1.15 -2.17 -28.09
C VAL A 109 -2.07 -2.47 -26.90
N ARG A 110 -1.64 -3.33 -25.97
CA ARG A 110 -2.37 -3.59 -24.74
C ARG A 110 -1.81 -2.73 -23.62
N ARG A 111 -2.69 -1.92 -23.04
CA ARG A 111 -2.46 -1.16 -21.82
C ARG A 111 -2.71 -2.06 -20.61
N ARG A 112 -1.76 -2.12 -19.69
CA ARG A 112 -1.89 -2.89 -18.43
C ARG A 112 -1.32 -2.12 -17.26
N LEU A 113 -1.94 -2.29 -16.10
CA LEU A 113 -1.35 -1.89 -14.83
C LEU A 113 -0.33 -2.94 -14.41
N MET A 114 0.91 -2.49 -14.21
CA MET A 114 1.98 -3.34 -13.71
C MET A 114 2.51 -2.81 -12.39
N ALA A 115 2.83 -3.74 -11.48
CA ALA A 115 3.54 -3.41 -10.26
C ALA A 115 4.92 -2.84 -10.61
N GLY A 116 5.20 -1.63 -10.13
CA GLY A 116 6.44 -0.92 -10.43
C GLY A 116 6.27 0.58 -10.30
N ALA A 117 7.08 1.20 -9.44
CA ALA A 117 7.35 2.63 -9.55
C ALA A 117 7.99 2.89 -10.93
N PRO A 118 7.87 4.09 -11.52
CA PRO A 118 8.54 4.43 -12.77
C PRO A 118 10.04 4.09 -12.66
N SER A 119 10.39 2.94 -13.26
CA SER A 119 11.68 2.29 -13.12
C SER A 119 12.70 2.93 -14.05
N ALA A 120 13.12 4.15 -13.75
CA ALA A 120 14.54 4.43 -13.94
C ALA A 120 15.26 3.52 -12.94
N LYS A 121 16.25 2.72 -13.38
CA LYS A 121 17.13 2.00 -12.46
C LYS A 121 17.64 3.03 -11.44
N LYS A 122 17.13 3.00 -10.22
CA LYS A 122 17.53 3.99 -9.22
C LYS A 122 19.02 3.81 -8.98
N SER A 123 19.72 4.93 -8.98
CA SER A 123 21.10 4.97 -8.52
C SER A 123 21.18 4.42 -7.09
N THR A 124 22.35 3.94 -6.69
CA THR A 124 22.63 3.52 -5.31
C THR A 124 22.18 4.58 -4.29
N LYS A 125 22.38 5.87 -4.63
CA LYS A 125 21.92 7.02 -3.83
C LYS A 125 20.40 7.05 -3.67
N GLY A 126 19.65 6.78 -4.74
CA GLY A 126 18.18 6.74 -4.69
C GLY A 126 17.65 5.62 -3.80
N LYS A 127 18.30 4.45 -3.80
CA LYS A 127 17.94 3.35 -2.88
C LYS A 127 18.25 3.70 -1.43
N ALA A 128 19.43 4.29 -1.17
CA ALA A 128 19.81 4.72 0.17
C ALA A 128 18.81 5.74 0.74
N LYS A 129 18.39 6.73 -0.05
CA LYS A 129 17.38 7.72 0.36
C LYS A 129 16.03 7.10 0.73
N VAL A 130 15.58 6.08 -0.01
CA VAL A 130 14.34 5.36 0.31
C VAL A 130 14.48 4.59 1.62
N GLY A 131 15.64 3.95 1.85
CA GLY A 131 15.94 3.25 3.10
C GLY A 131 15.98 4.19 4.31
N GLU A 132 16.63 5.35 4.16
CA GLU A 132 16.67 6.40 5.18
C GLU A 132 15.27 6.96 5.47
N SER A 133 14.45 7.19 4.44
CA SER A 133 13.07 7.64 4.61
C SER A 133 12.22 6.58 5.33
N ALA A 134 12.40 5.30 5.02
CA ALA A 134 11.70 4.22 5.72
C ALA A 134 12.14 4.08 7.19
N ARG A 135 13.43 4.28 7.47
CA ARG A 135 13.97 4.37 8.83
C ARG A 135 13.35 5.53 9.60
N GLU A 136 13.24 6.71 8.98
CA GLU A 136 12.63 7.87 9.63
C GLU A 136 11.16 7.62 9.98
N LEU A 137 10.39 6.98 9.09
CA LEU A 137 9.00 6.59 9.40
C LEU A 137 8.91 5.65 10.61
N ARG A 138 9.86 4.71 10.76
CA ARG A 138 9.91 3.83 11.94
C ARG A 138 10.20 4.62 13.22
N LEU A 139 11.12 5.58 13.17
CA LEU A 139 11.46 6.43 14.32
C LEU A 139 10.29 7.33 14.73
N ILE A 140 9.62 7.96 13.76
CA ILE A 140 8.41 8.76 14.00
C ILE A 140 7.32 7.89 14.64
N THR A 141 7.11 6.67 14.12
CA THR A 141 6.09 5.76 14.68
C THR A 141 6.41 5.35 16.12
N LEU A 142 7.68 5.12 16.46
CA LEU A 142 8.08 4.85 17.85
C LEU A 142 7.88 6.06 18.77
N GLU A 143 8.21 7.25 18.27
CA GLU A 143 8.00 8.51 18.99
C GLU A 143 6.51 8.76 19.27
N GLU A 144 5.66 8.61 18.25
CA GLU A 144 4.20 8.72 18.40
C GLU A 144 3.66 7.66 19.38
N LEU A 145 4.12 6.40 19.30
CA LEU A 145 3.72 5.36 20.24
C LEU A 145 4.14 5.67 21.69
N ALA A 146 5.33 6.25 21.88
CA ALA A 146 5.80 6.68 23.20
C ALA A 146 4.92 7.83 23.74
N LEU A 147 4.64 8.84 22.91
CA LEU A 147 3.81 9.99 23.26
C LEU A 147 2.37 9.57 23.60
N GLU A 148 1.76 8.66 22.83
CA GLU A 148 0.42 8.12 23.09
C GLU A 148 0.31 7.39 24.44
N ASN A 149 1.44 7.00 25.04
CA ASN A 149 1.51 6.28 26.31
C ASN A 149 2.21 7.08 27.42
N ASP A 150 2.33 8.40 27.25
CA ASP A 150 2.96 9.32 28.22
C ASP A 150 4.42 8.95 28.59
N LEU A 151 5.16 8.35 27.65
CA LEU A 151 6.56 7.97 27.84
C LEU A 151 7.50 9.04 27.26
N LEU A 152 8.39 9.58 28.10
CA LEU A 152 9.43 10.52 27.69
C LEU A 152 10.70 9.77 27.29
N ILE A 153 10.78 9.38 26.01
CA ILE A 153 11.91 8.62 25.46
C ILE A 153 12.77 9.53 24.58
N GLY A 154 14.07 9.57 24.83
CA GLY A 154 15.00 10.36 24.04
C GLY A 154 15.24 9.76 22.65
N ARG A 155 15.56 10.60 21.65
CA ARG A 155 15.84 10.14 20.27
C ARG A 155 16.92 9.05 20.20
N ALA A 156 17.95 9.11 21.04
CA ALA A 156 19.00 8.09 21.09
C ALA A 156 18.48 6.70 21.50
N ASP A 157 17.50 6.64 22.41
CA ASP A 157 16.87 5.38 22.82
C ASP A 157 15.94 4.84 21.73
N LEU A 158 15.21 5.72 21.03
CA LEU A 158 14.40 5.35 19.87
C LEU A 158 15.27 4.77 18.74
N GLU A 159 16.44 5.36 18.47
CA GLU A 159 17.39 4.85 17.47
C GLU A 159 18.00 3.50 17.89
N THR A 160 18.21 3.31 19.20
CA THR A 160 18.66 2.02 19.75
C THR A 160 17.58 0.95 19.57
N LEU A 161 16.31 1.27 19.85
CA LEU A 161 15.18 0.36 19.64
C LEU A 161 14.94 0.06 18.16
N GLU A 162 15.08 1.05 17.27
CA GLU A 162 14.93 0.87 15.82
C GLU A 162 16.00 -0.05 15.23
N SER A 163 17.19 -0.05 15.83
CA SER A 163 18.29 -0.91 15.42
C SER A 163 18.24 -2.32 16.05
N ASP A 164 17.28 -2.61 16.93
CA ASP A 164 17.14 -3.92 17.57
C ASP A 164 16.51 -4.93 16.60
N GLU A 165 17.31 -5.91 16.16
CA GLU A 165 16.86 -6.96 15.24
C GLU A 165 15.66 -7.75 15.76
N LYS A 166 15.51 -7.89 17.09
CA LYS A 166 14.37 -8.62 17.68
C LYS A 166 13.05 -7.87 17.55
N LEU A 167 13.11 -6.55 17.41
CA LEU A 167 11.92 -5.69 17.27
C LEU A 167 11.60 -5.39 15.80
N ASN A 168 12.51 -5.69 14.87
CA ASN A 168 12.39 -5.27 13.47
C ASN A 168 11.07 -5.73 12.81
N GLU A 169 10.64 -6.98 13.00
CA GLU A 169 9.36 -7.46 12.45
C GLU A 169 8.17 -6.66 13.01
N SER A 170 8.09 -6.53 14.34
CA SER A 170 7.03 -5.77 15.00
C SER A 170 7.02 -4.30 14.59
N LEU A 171 8.21 -3.70 14.49
CA LEU A 171 8.38 -2.30 14.12
C LEU A 171 7.97 -2.03 12.68
N VAL A 172 8.41 -2.88 11.74
CA VAL A 172 8.03 -2.77 10.32
C VAL A 172 6.51 -2.93 10.17
N LEU A 173 5.92 -3.94 10.81
CA LEU A 173 4.47 -4.19 10.72
C LEU A 173 3.67 -3.02 11.30
N TRP A 174 4.00 -2.57 12.52
CA TRP A 174 3.28 -1.46 13.15
C TRP A 174 3.43 -0.15 12.36
N THR A 175 4.65 0.17 11.90
CA THR A 175 4.91 1.34 11.04
C THR A 175 4.10 1.26 9.75
N TYR A 176 4.03 0.08 9.11
CA TYR A 176 3.22 -0.08 7.90
C TYR A 176 1.73 0.20 8.15
N ILE A 177 1.16 -0.30 9.25
CA ILE A 177 -0.25 -0.08 9.58
C ILE A 177 -0.51 1.38 9.97
N HIS A 178 0.41 1.99 10.71
CA HIS A 178 0.33 3.42 11.04
C HIS A 178 0.30 4.28 9.77
N GLU A 179 1.19 4.00 8.81
CA GLU A 179 1.24 4.69 7.54
C GLU A 179 0.04 4.37 6.63
N LEU A 180 -0.52 3.18 6.74
CA LEU A 180 -1.77 2.81 6.05
C LEU A 180 -2.95 3.62 6.59
N ASN A 181 -3.03 3.82 7.90
CA ASN A 181 -4.04 4.67 8.52
C ASN A 181 -3.88 6.13 8.07
N ARG A 182 -2.65 6.65 8.06
CA ARG A 182 -2.37 7.99 7.54
C ARG A 182 -2.76 8.13 6.07
N ARG A 183 -2.51 7.12 5.23
CA ARG A 183 -2.95 7.10 3.82
C ARG A 183 -4.46 7.18 3.69
N ALA A 184 -5.21 6.44 4.50
CA ALA A 184 -6.67 6.51 4.54
C ALA A 184 -7.19 7.93 4.87
N HIS A 185 -6.36 8.78 5.49
CA HIS A 185 -6.66 10.18 5.81
C HIS A 185 -5.84 11.20 4.98
N PHE A 186 -5.29 10.79 3.83
CA PHE A 186 -4.50 11.63 2.92
C PHE A 186 -3.23 12.27 3.52
N ALA A 187 -2.69 11.70 4.61
CA ALA A 187 -1.56 12.26 5.36
C ALA A 187 -0.20 11.58 5.08
N SER A 188 -0.16 10.53 4.25
CA SER A 188 1.07 9.82 3.89
C SER A 188 1.02 9.31 2.45
N GLN A 189 2.12 9.49 1.72
CA GLN A 189 2.34 8.93 0.39
C GLN A 189 3.83 8.63 0.22
N GLY A 190 4.15 7.67 -0.66
CA GLY A 190 5.51 7.53 -1.19
C GLY A 190 6.11 6.13 -1.11
N GLU A 191 7.36 6.07 -1.56
CA GLU A 191 8.12 4.84 -1.77
C GLU A 191 8.65 4.22 -0.48
N ALA A 192 8.78 5.01 0.58
CA ALA A 192 9.21 4.53 1.90
C ALA A 192 8.23 3.50 2.47
N VAL A 193 6.92 3.76 2.40
CA VAL A 193 5.88 2.80 2.83
C VAL A 193 5.87 1.54 1.97
N ARG A 194 6.13 1.68 0.66
CA ARG A 194 6.33 0.50 -0.21
C ARG A 194 7.56 -0.30 0.23
N SER A 195 8.64 0.37 0.63
CA SER A 195 9.83 -0.28 1.18
C SER A 195 9.52 -1.03 2.47
N LEU A 196 8.69 -0.46 3.36
CA LEU A 196 8.20 -1.15 4.57
C LEU A 196 7.40 -2.40 4.20
N TRP A 197 6.46 -2.30 3.25
CA TRP A 197 5.74 -3.46 2.74
C TRP A 197 6.67 -4.54 2.21
N GLN A 198 7.69 -4.16 1.44
CA GLN A 198 8.65 -5.11 0.86
C GLN A 198 9.65 -5.69 1.87
N ALA A 199 9.82 -5.06 3.04
CA ALA A 199 10.66 -5.56 4.12
C ALA A 199 10.01 -6.72 4.89
N MET A 200 8.67 -6.78 4.90
CA MET A 200 7.94 -7.95 5.38
C MET A 200 8.10 -9.13 4.43
N ASP A 201 8.19 -10.35 4.97
CA ASP A 201 8.24 -11.53 4.13
C ASP A 201 6.90 -11.73 3.37
N LYS A 202 6.90 -12.60 2.37
CA LYS A 202 5.70 -12.82 1.53
C LYS A 202 4.53 -13.37 2.34
N ARG A 203 4.78 -14.35 3.22
CA ARG A 203 3.75 -14.99 4.04
C ARG A 203 3.16 -13.98 5.03
N GLU A 204 4.00 -13.13 5.61
CA GLU A 204 3.54 -12.08 6.52
C GLU A 204 2.58 -11.13 5.82
N ARG A 205 2.98 -10.59 4.65
CA ARG A 205 2.13 -9.68 3.84
C ARG A 205 0.77 -10.25 3.46
N GLU A 206 0.73 -11.54 3.11
CA GLU A 206 -0.50 -12.23 2.72
C GLU A 206 -1.40 -12.57 3.92
N ASN A 207 -0.87 -12.52 5.14
CA ASN A 207 -1.56 -12.96 6.35
C ASN A 207 -1.49 -11.91 7.47
N ILE A 208 -1.56 -10.63 7.13
CA ILE A 208 -1.68 -9.55 8.11
C ILE A 208 -3.07 -9.61 8.74
N SER A 209 -3.12 -9.58 10.07
CA SER A 209 -4.37 -9.56 10.84
C SER A 209 -4.28 -8.59 12.00
N ALA A 210 -5.41 -8.10 12.49
CA ALA A 210 -5.43 -7.17 13.61
C ALA A 210 -4.77 -7.73 14.88
N ASP A 211 -4.92 -9.04 15.15
CA ASP A 211 -4.25 -9.67 16.28
C ASP A 211 -2.72 -9.67 16.16
N LYS A 212 -2.17 -9.84 14.95
CA LYS A 212 -0.71 -9.73 14.75
C LYS A 212 -0.23 -8.30 14.94
N VAL A 213 -0.99 -7.34 14.41
CA VAL A 213 -0.68 -5.92 14.53
C VAL A 213 -0.71 -5.46 15.98
N LEU A 214 -1.70 -5.89 16.76
CA LEU A 214 -1.79 -5.58 18.19
C LEU A 214 -0.65 -6.24 18.99
N LYS A 215 -0.28 -7.49 18.67
CA LYS A 215 0.90 -8.13 19.28
C LYS A 215 2.20 -7.37 18.97
N ALA A 216 2.35 -6.90 17.74
CA ALA A 216 3.49 -6.08 17.35
C ALA A 216 3.51 -4.76 18.14
N HIS A 217 2.37 -4.07 18.21
CA HIS A 217 2.20 -2.87 19.05
C HIS A 217 2.59 -3.13 20.51
N ASP A 218 2.07 -4.18 21.13
CA ASP A 218 2.32 -4.52 22.54
C ASP A 218 3.80 -4.85 22.79
N SER A 219 4.45 -5.53 21.85
CA SER A 219 5.89 -5.82 21.92
C SER A 219 6.73 -4.54 21.87
N LEU A 220 6.38 -3.58 21.01
CA LEU A 220 7.08 -2.29 20.92
C LEU A 220 6.86 -1.45 22.17
N LEU A 221 5.62 -1.42 22.69
CA LEU A 221 5.29 -0.69 23.90
C LEU A 221 6.02 -1.28 25.12
N ALA A 222 6.12 -2.61 25.22
CA ALA A 222 6.90 -3.25 26.27
C ALA A 222 8.39 -2.88 26.19
N ALA A 223 8.94 -2.80 24.97
CA ALA A 223 10.33 -2.38 24.78
C ALA A 223 10.54 -0.90 25.14
N LEU A 224 9.61 -0.01 24.78
CA LEU A 224 9.65 1.42 25.17
C LEU A 224 9.63 1.59 26.70
N LYS A 225 8.78 0.84 27.41
CA LYS A 225 8.69 0.88 28.89
C LYS A 225 9.93 0.36 29.62
N SER A 226 10.84 -0.31 28.90
CA SER A 226 12.08 -0.84 29.47
C SER A 226 13.28 0.09 29.33
N ARG A 227 13.10 1.23 28.65
CA ARG A 227 14.09 2.30 28.50
C ARG A 227 13.91 3.32 29.62
#